data_AF-A0A0K1Q0V4-F1
#
_entry.id   AF-A0A0K1Q0V4-F1
#
_cell.length_a   1.000
_cell.length_b   1.000
_cell.length_c   1.000
_cell.angle_alpha   90.00
_cell.angle_beta   90.00
_cell.angle_gamma   90.00
#
_symmetry.space_group_name_H-M   'P 1'
#
loop_
_entity.id
_entity.type
_entity.pdbx_description
1 polymer ?
#
loop_
_entity_poly.entity_id
_entity_poly.type
_entity_poly.pdbx_seq_one_letter_code
_entity_poly.pdbx_strand_id
1 'polypeptide(L)'
;MGSRRRLITGRALASGLYLGAAALSLGGCKKKVEPAKPAPVESAMPVDRLAPGELPEGREVAFGLKLPQGMGIARGFPGVVHATSTTLRPEQVANYFRARVVDGTVSAGAVGTRFIDVHAKTDPKRELAIEIRAGAPGVTTCEVLLRDTTPPPVEPGLSEDERRRKAGLTPDGKLLDPKHME
;
A
#
# COMPACT_ATOMS: atom_id res chain seq x y z
N MET A 1 -14.97 41.88 -5.90
CA MET A 1 -15.79 42.29 -4.74
C MET A 1 -16.77 41.18 -4.43
N GLY A 2 -16.63 40.51 -3.28
CA GLY A 2 -17.51 39.43 -2.85
C GLY A 2 -17.14 39.01 -1.44
N SER A 3 -18.05 39.25 -0.51
CA SER A 3 -17.78 39.53 0.90
C SER A 3 -17.37 38.34 1.76
N ARG A 4 -16.46 38.67 2.69
CA ARG A 4 -16.05 37.90 3.87
C ARG A 4 -17.24 37.67 4.81
N ARG A 5 -17.38 36.46 5.36
CA ARG A 5 -17.96 36.24 6.69
C ARG A 5 -17.19 35.14 7.42
N ARG A 6 -16.25 35.57 8.29
CA ARG A 6 -15.69 34.74 9.36
C ARG A 6 -16.64 34.83 10.55
N LEU A 7 -17.11 33.70 11.05
CA LEU A 7 -17.80 33.62 12.34
C LEU A 7 -16.81 33.06 13.37
N ILE A 8 -16.48 33.90 14.33
CA ILE A 8 -15.72 33.62 15.55
C ILE A 8 -16.76 33.70 16.68
N THR A 9 -16.93 32.64 17.47
CA THR A 9 -17.63 32.59 18.77
C THR A 9 -17.46 31.16 19.31
N GLY A 10 -17.14 30.85 20.57
CA GLY A 10 -17.03 31.65 21.80
C GLY A 10 -16.40 30.82 22.93
N ARG A 11 -16.03 31.50 24.01
CA ARG A 11 -15.35 31.02 25.23
C ARG A 11 -16.35 30.45 26.25
N ALA A 12 -15.91 29.53 27.11
CA ALA A 12 -16.22 29.42 28.56
C ALA A 12 -15.44 28.19 29.12
N LEU A 13 -14.41 28.28 29.97
CA LEU A 13 -14.34 28.61 31.41
C LEU A 13 -15.26 27.78 32.33
N ALA A 14 -14.66 26.80 33.04
CA ALA A 14 -14.97 26.35 34.41
C ALA A 14 -13.92 25.25 34.76
N SER A 15 -12.88 25.45 35.56
CA SER A 15 -12.80 25.78 37.00
C SER A 15 -13.61 24.85 37.89
N GLY A 16 -12.97 23.79 38.39
CA GLY A 16 -13.49 22.89 39.41
C GLY A 16 -12.35 22.38 40.31
N LEU A 17 -12.01 23.19 41.31
CA LEU A 17 -11.15 22.85 42.45
C LEU A 17 -11.93 21.88 43.36
N TYR A 18 -11.36 20.73 43.73
CA TYR A 18 -11.80 19.98 44.90
C TYR A 18 -10.58 19.60 45.76
N LEU A 19 -10.44 20.34 46.86
CA LEU A 19 -9.66 19.94 48.04
C LEU A 19 -10.48 18.89 48.81
N GLY A 20 -9.82 17.80 49.21
CA GLY A 20 -10.35 16.83 50.19
C GLY A 20 -9.19 16.12 50.87
N ALA A 21 -8.90 16.53 52.10
CA ALA A 21 -7.84 16.03 52.96
C ALA A 21 -8.32 14.89 53.88
N ALA A 22 -7.33 14.22 54.49
CA ALA A 22 -7.40 13.30 55.64
C ALA A 22 -7.83 11.84 55.31
N ALA A 23 -7.29 10.78 55.91
CA ALA A 23 -6.55 10.66 57.17
C ALA A 23 -5.60 9.44 57.15
N LEU A 24 -4.51 9.54 57.93
CA LEU A 24 -3.63 8.43 58.30
C LEU A 24 -4.38 7.42 59.18
N SER A 25 -4.16 6.13 58.93
CA SER A 25 -4.29 5.08 59.94
C SER A 25 -3.18 4.05 59.79
N LEU A 26 -2.20 4.14 60.70
CA LEU A 26 -1.16 3.14 60.95
C LEU A 26 -1.81 1.96 61.68
N GLY A 27 -2.01 0.84 60.99
CA GLY A 27 -2.44 -0.43 61.55
C GLY A 27 -1.38 -1.50 61.33
N GLY A 28 -0.49 -1.69 62.30
CA GLY A 28 0.50 -2.75 62.28
C GLY A 28 -0.12 -4.11 62.56
N CYS A 29 -0.15 -4.99 61.54
CA CYS A 29 -0.44 -6.41 61.67
C CYS A 29 0.74 -7.23 61.16
N LYS A 30 1.54 -7.79 62.08
CA LYS A 30 2.54 -8.81 61.75
C LYS A 30 1.82 -10.12 61.40
N LYS A 31 1.46 -10.30 60.12
CA LYS A 31 1.10 -11.61 59.58
C LYS A 31 2.31 -12.16 58.82
N LYS A 32 2.77 -13.33 59.23
CA LYS A 32 3.77 -14.14 58.56
C LYS A 32 3.23 -14.43 57.15
N VAL A 33 3.78 -13.76 56.13
CA VAL A 33 3.45 -14.01 54.73
C VAL A 33 4.13 -15.30 54.33
N GLU A 34 3.32 -16.33 54.15
CA GLU A 34 3.70 -17.56 53.46
C GLU A 34 4.11 -17.20 52.03
N PRO A 35 5.27 -17.66 51.53
CA PRO A 35 5.72 -17.29 50.20
C PRO A 35 4.67 -17.74 49.18
N ALA A 36 4.17 -16.77 48.40
CA ALA A 36 3.22 -17.01 47.34
C ALA A 36 3.79 -18.06 46.37
N LYS A 37 3.02 -19.13 46.16
CA LYS A 37 3.25 -20.10 45.10
C LYS A 37 3.41 -19.34 43.78
N PRO A 38 4.50 -19.54 43.00
CA PRO A 38 4.68 -18.84 41.74
C PRO A 38 3.46 -19.12 40.85
N ALA A 39 2.80 -18.05 40.39
CA ALA A 39 1.76 -18.15 39.40
C ALA A 39 2.33 -18.87 38.15
N PRO A 40 1.56 -19.72 37.48
CA PRO A 40 1.97 -20.25 36.18
C PRO A 40 2.28 -19.06 35.27
N VAL A 41 3.49 -19.01 34.75
CA VAL A 41 3.82 -18.15 33.61
C VAL A 41 2.94 -18.64 32.47
N GLU A 42 1.82 -17.95 32.27
CA GLU A 42 0.99 -18.12 31.10
C GLU A 42 1.87 -17.71 29.92
N SER A 43 2.45 -18.72 29.27
CA SER A 43 3.19 -18.58 28.03
C SER A 43 2.24 -17.92 27.03
N ALA A 44 2.30 -16.60 26.94
CA ALA A 44 1.58 -15.85 25.93
C ALA A 44 2.11 -16.33 24.59
N MET A 45 1.42 -17.31 24.01
CA MET A 45 1.62 -17.71 22.62
C MET A 45 1.58 -16.40 21.82
N PRO A 46 2.57 -16.11 20.97
CA PRO A 46 2.50 -14.97 20.09
C PRO A 46 1.21 -15.13 19.28
N VAL A 47 0.18 -14.37 19.62
CA VAL A 47 -1.05 -14.42 18.86
C VAL A 47 -0.71 -13.74 17.56
N ASP A 48 -0.58 -14.55 16.51
CA ASP A 48 -0.35 -14.11 15.13
C ASP A 48 -1.58 -13.31 14.67
N ARG A 49 -1.64 -12.06 15.14
CA ARG A 49 -2.66 -11.09 14.80
C ARG A 49 -2.02 -10.12 13.82
N LEU A 50 -2.60 -10.05 12.63
CA LEU A 50 -2.36 -8.96 11.72
C LEU A 50 -2.48 -7.62 12.45
N ALA A 51 -1.64 -6.65 12.09
CA ALA A 51 -1.72 -5.34 12.69
C ALA A 51 -3.11 -4.72 12.42
N PRO A 52 -3.63 -3.83 13.30
CA PRO A 52 -4.90 -3.17 13.06
C PRO A 52 -4.94 -2.48 11.69
N GLY A 53 -5.85 -2.91 10.82
CA GLY A 53 -6.01 -2.38 9.46
C GLY A 53 -5.13 -3.03 8.38
N GLU A 54 -4.32 -4.03 8.74
CA GLU A 54 -3.59 -4.86 7.79
C GLU A 54 -4.55 -5.85 7.12
N LEU A 55 -4.54 -5.86 5.78
CA LEU A 55 -5.39 -6.76 5.00
C LEU A 55 -4.68 -8.10 4.79
N PRO A 56 -5.37 -9.24 5.00
CA PRO A 56 -4.83 -10.55 4.67
C PRO A 56 -4.68 -10.72 3.16
N GLU A 57 -3.81 -11.64 2.75
CA GLU A 57 -3.63 -11.99 1.34
C GLU A 57 -4.85 -12.72 0.81
N GLY A 58 -5.30 -12.32 -0.37
CA GLY A 58 -6.37 -12.97 -1.11
C GLY A 58 -5.89 -14.13 -1.97
N ARG A 59 -6.82 -14.65 -2.78
CA ARG A 59 -6.56 -15.74 -3.74
C ARG A 59 -6.10 -15.22 -5.10
N GLU A 60 -6.48 -14.00 -5.46
CA GLU A 60 -6.16 -13.39 -6.75
C GLU A 60 -4.70 -12.96 -6.82
N VAL A 61 -4.09 -13.16 -7.99
CA VAL A 61 -2.68 -12.84 -8.26
C VAL A 61 -2.58 -12.00 -9.53
N ALA A 62 -1.86 -10.88 -9.46
CA ALA A 62 -1.57 -10.00 -10.59
C ALA A 62 -0.05 -9.81 -10.71
N PHE A 63 0.54 -10.23 -11.83
CA PHE A 63 1.99 -10.13 -12.07
C PHE A 63 2.86 -10.70 -10.94
N GLY A 64 2.44 -11.83 -10.35
CA GLY A 64 3.16 -12.46 -9.22
C GLY A 64 2.91 -11.81 -7.85
N LEU A 65 2.12 -10.73 -7.79
CA LEU A 65 1.73 -10.04 -6.57
C LEU A 65 0.32 -10.48 -6.16
N LYS A 66 0.17 -11.00 -4.93
CA LYS A 66 -1.15 -11.35 -4.39
C LYS A 66 -1.95 -10.10 -4.04
N LEU A 67 -3.20 -10.05 -4.46
CA LEU A 67 -4.14 -8.99 -4.10
C LEU A 67 -4.71 -9.21 -2.68
N PRO A 68 -5.16 -8.15 -1.98
CA PRO A 68 -5.75 -8.31 -0.66
C PRO A 68 -7.07 -9.09 -0.72
N GLN A 69 -7.41 -9.78 0.37
CA GLN A 69 -8.67 -10.50 0.48
C GLN A 69 -9.86 -9.53 0.33
N GLY A 70 -10.84 -9.90 -0.50
CA GLY A 70 -11.99 -9.05 -0.83
C GLY A 70 -11.76 -8.13 -2.05
N MET A 71 -10.59 -8.21 -2.69
CA MET A 71 -10.33 -7.63 -3.99
C MET A 71 -10.45 -8.70 -5.08
N GLY A 72 -11.16 -8.38 -6.16
CA GLY A 72 -11.35 -9.28 -7.31
C GLY A 72 -10.80 -8.65 -8.60
N ILE A 73 -10.28 -9.47 -9.49
CA ILE A 73 -9.84 -9.02 -10.82
C ILE A 73 -11.09 -8.83 -11.70
N ALA A 74 -11.38 -7.59 -12.07
CA ALA A 74 -12.48 -7.26 -12.97
C ALA A 74 -12.11 -7.51 -14.43
N ARG A 75 -10.87 -7.16 -14.82
CA ARG A 75 -10.34 -7.35 -16.19
C ARG A 75 -8.82 -7.58 -16.14
N GLY A 76 -8.33 -8.45 -17.01
CA GLY A 76 -6.90 -8.68 -17.21
C GLY A 76 -6.54 -8.59 -18.69
N PHE A 77 -5.43 -7.92 -18.98
CA PHE A 77 -4.83 -7.79 -20.30
C PHE A 77 -3.32 -8.08 -20.20
N PRO A 78 -2.65 -8.37 -21.31
CA PRO A 78 -1.18 -8.41 -21.32
C PRO A 78 -0.61 -7.09 -20.77
N GLY A 79 0.13 -7.17 -19.67
CA GLY A 79 0.77 -6.02 -19.02
C GLY A 79 -0.16 -5.10 -18.21
N VAL A 80 -1.47 -5.34 -18.15
CA VAL A 80 -2.39 -4.54 -17.30
C VAL A 80 -3.45 -5.40 -16.60
N VAL A 81 -3.64 -5.21 -15.30
CA VAL A 81 -4.72 -5.83 -14.52
C VAL A 81 -5.56 -4.75 -13.83
N HIS A 82 -6.87 -4.83 -13.99
CA HIS A 82 -7.85 -4.00 -13.30
C HIS A 82 -8.57 -4.82 -12.23
N ALA A 83 -8.41 -4.42 -10.98
CA ALA A 83 -9.04 -5.05 -9.83
C ALA A 83 -9.99 -4.09 -9.11
N THR A 84 -11.04 -4.63 -8.52
CA THR A 84 -12.09 -3.85 -7.86
C THR A 84 -12.47 -4.48 -6.53
N SER A 85 -12.92 -3.67 -5.59
CA SER A 85 -13.57 -4.13 -4.36
C SER A 85 -14.80 -3.28 -4.05
N THR A 86 -15.79 -3.89 -3.42
CA THR A 86 -17.01 -3.23 -2.92
C THR A 86 -16.97 -2.99 -1.41
N THR A 87 -15.95 -3.49 -0.71
CA THR A 87 -15.84 -3.43 0.75
C THR A 87 -14.58 -2.72 1.23
N LEU A 88 -13.49 -2.82 0.46
CA LEU A 88 -12.20 -2.26 0.85
C LEU A 88 -12.12 -0.76 0.53
N ARG A 89 -11.54 0.00 1.45
CA ARG A 89 -11.23 1.42 1.24
C ARG A 89 -9.87 1.59 0.55
N PRO A 90 -9.70 2.60 -0.33
CA PRO A 90 -8.43 2.85 -1.03
C PRO A 90 -7.21 2.94 -0.12
N GLU A 91 -7.35 3.53 1.07
CA GLU A 91 -6.24 3.73 2.01
C GLU A 91 -5.73 2.41 2.60
N GLN A 92 -6.65 1.47 2.84
CA GLN A 92 -6.31 0.13 3.34
C GLN A 92 -5.58 -0.68 2.27
N VAL A 93 -6.05 -0.57 1.02
CA VAL A 93 -5.41 -1.21 -0.13
C VAL A 93 -4.02 -0.60 -0.39
N ALA A 94 -3.87 0.72 -0.27
CA ALA A 94 -2.58 1.38 -0.37
C ALA A 94 -1.59 0.92 0.72
N ASN A 95 -2.04 0.81 1.97
CA ASN A 95 -1.21 0.28 3.05
C ASN A 95 -0.80 -1.18 2.80
N TYR A 96 -1.71 -2.01 2.29
CA TYR A 96 -1.41 -3.39 1.92
C TYR A 96 -0.28 -3.49 0.89
N PHE A 97 -0.32 -2.65 -0.16
CA PHE A 97 0.73 -2.63 -1.18
C PHE A 97 2.05 -2.07 -0.66
N ARG A 98 2.04 -1.02 0.18
CA ARG A 98 3.27 -0.49 0.82
C ARG A 98 4.08 -1.56 1.55
N ALA A 99 3.40 -2.53 2.18
CA ALA A 99 4.07 -3.61 2.89
C ALA A 99 4.69 -4.67 1.95
N ARG A 100 4.29 -4.72 0.68
CA ARG A 100 4.61 -5.81 -0.27
C ARG A 100 5.43 -5.38 -1.46
N VAL A 101 5.51 -4.08 -1.72
CA VAL A 101 6.39 -3.54 -2.75
C VAL A 101 7.62 -2.90 -2.11
N VAL A 102 8.70 -2.87 -2.87
CA VAL A 102 9.96 -2.20 -2.54
C VAL A 102 10.40 -1.36 -3.72
N ASP A 103 11.39 -0.51 -3.47
CA ASP A 103 11.92 0.44 -4.45
C ASP A 103 10.85 1.40 -4.98
N GLY A 104 11.26 2.30 -5.88
CA GLY A 104 10.36 3.24 -6.53
C GLY A 104 9.82 4.36 -5.65
N THR A 105 8.74 5.00 -6.14
CA THR A 105 8.13 6.18 -5.52
C THR A 105 6.67 5.96 -5.20
N VAL A 106 6.26 6.36 -3.98
CA VAL A 106 4.86 6.35 -3.56
C VAL A 106 4.36 7.78 -3.41
N SER A 107 3.29 8.13 -4.14
CA SER A 107 2.64 9.44 -4.05
C SER A 107 1.18 9.28 -3.69
N ALA A 108 0.75 9.95 -2.61
CA ALA A 108 -0.66 10.06 -2.24
C ALA A 108 -1.17 11.45 -2.63
N GLY A 109 -2.29 11.49 -3.35
CA GLY A 109 -2.93 12.72 -3.80
C GLY A 109 -4.45 12.67 -3.67
N ALA A 110 -5.12 13.73 -4.10
CA ALA A 110 -6.59 13.86 -3.96
C ALA A 110 -7.39 12.76 -4.69
N VAL A 111 -6.84 12.20 -5.77
CA VAL A 111 -7.52 11.19 -6.60
C VAL A 111 -7.22 9.76 -6.12
N GLY A 112 -6.17 9.57 -5.32
CA GLY A 112 -5.73 8.23 -4.91
C GLY A 112 -4.25 8.15 -4.58
N THR A 113 -3.75 6.91 -4.48
CA THR A 113 -2.34 6.61 -4.25
C THR A 113 -1.73 5.95 -5.47
N ARG A 114 -0.52 6.38 -5.86
CA ARG A 114 0.24 5.80 -6.97
C ARG A 114 1.59 5.29 -6.48
N PHE A 115 1.97 4.13 -6.99
CA PHE A 115 3.25 3.50 -6.83
C PHE A 115 3.87 3.41 -8.22
N ILE A 116 5.06 3.95 -8.39
CA ILE A 116 5.75 4.08 -9.67
C ILE A 116 7.13 3.44 -9.52
N ASP A 117 7.55 2.67 -10.53
CA ASP A 117 8.82 1.96 -10.61
C ASP A 117 9.07 1.06 -9.39
N VAL A 118 8.00 0.42 -8.90
CA VAL A 118 8.05 -0.44 -7.71
C VAL A 118 8.21 -1.90 -8.10
N HIS A 119 8.84 -2.68 -7.22
CA HIS A 119 9.05 -4.11 -7.41
C HIS A 119 8.29 -4.89 -6.35
N ALA A 120 7.71 -6.02 -6.72
CA ALA A 120 7.12 -6.93 -5.74
C ALA A 120 8.24 -7.60 -4.92
N LYS A 121 8.10 -7.66 -3.60
CA LYS A 121 9.06 -8.40 -2.75
C LYS A 121 9.19 -9.87 -3.15
N THR A 122 8.12 -10.45 -3.70
CA THR A 122 8.06 -11.83 -4.17
C THR A 122 8.67 -12.05 -5.56
N ASP A 123 8.69 -11.02 -6.41
CA ASP A 123 9.27 -11.06 -7.75
C ASP A 123 9.96 -9.72 -8.04
N PRO A 124 11.23 -9.56 -7.60
CA PRO A 124 11.96 -8.30 -7.75
C PRO A 124 12.44 -8.06 -9.19
N LYS A 125 12.18 -8.97 -10.13
CA LYS A 125 12.56 -8.80 -11.54
C LYS A 125 11.53 -8.01 -12.33
N ARG A 126 10.31 -7.89 -11.80
CA ARG A 126 9.22 -7.19 -12.46
C ARG A 126 9.06 -5.80 -11.89
N GLU A 127 9.10 -4.83 -12.80
CA GLU A 127 8.81 -3.45 -12.48
C GLU A 127 7.32 -3.20 -12.69
N LEU A 128 6.69 -2.57 -11.69
CA LEU A 128 5.25 -2.37 -11.64
C LEU A 128 4.90 -0.90 -11.43
N ALA A 129 3.80 -0.48 -12.05
CA ALA A 129 3.09 0.73 -11.67
C ALA A 129 1.71 0.37 -11.12
N ILE A 130 1.38 0.85 -9.92
CA ILE A 130 0.12 0.55 -9.22
C ILE A 130 -0.61 1.87 -8.95
N GLU A 131 -1.83 1.99 -9.48
CA GLU A 131 -2.71 3.12 -9.19
C GLU A 131 -3.92 2.62 -8.40
N ILE A 132 -4.18 3.28 -7.27
CA ILE A 132 -5.27 2.94 -6.35
C ILE A 132 -6.14 4.17 -6.21
N ARG A 133 -7.44 4.03 -6.48
CA ARG A 133 -8.41 5.13 -6.42
C ARG A 133 -9.73 4.68 -5.81
N ALA A 134 -10.51 5.65 -5.37
CA ALA A 134 -11.91 5.39 -5.03
C ALA A 134 -12.67 4.90 -6.27
N GLY A 135 -13.54 3.91 -6.08
CA GLY A 135 -14.40 3.40 -7.14
C GLY A 135 -15.58 4.32 -7.45
N ALA A 136 -16.35 3.95 -8.47
CA ALA A 136 -17.56 4.68 -8.82
C ALA A 136 -18.60 4.60 -7.69
N PRO A 137 -19.15 5.74 -7.22
CA PRO A 137 -20.13 5.77 -6.13
C PRO A 137 -21.30 4.81 -6.38
N GLY A 138 -21.59 3.95 -5.40
CA GLY A 138 -22.68 2.98 -5.48
C GLY A 138 -22.37 1.70 -6.26
N VAL A 139 -21.18 1.57 -6.86
CA VAL A 139 -20.78 0.37 -7.62
C VAL A 139 -19.57 -0.32 -6.97
N THR A 140 -18.47 0.42 -6.80
CA THR A 140 -17.22 -0.09 -6.21
C THR A 140 -16.69 0.92 -5.20
N THR A 141 -16.09 0.45 -4.12
CA THR A 141 -15.45 1.31 -3.11
C THR A 141 -14.00 1.61 -3.46
N CYS A 142 -13.32 0.66 -4.12
CA CYS A 142 -11.92 0.79 -4.52
C CYS A 142 -11.68 0.18 -5.89
N GLU A 143 -10.84 0.86 -6.67
CA GLU A 143 -10.30 0.38 -7.94
C GLU A 143 -8.78 0.38 -7.87
N VAL A 144 -8.17 -0.66 -8.43
CA VAL A 144 -6.73 -0.80 -8.56
C VAL A 144 -6.39 -1.12 -10.00
N LEU A 145 -5.46 -0.36 -10.55
CA LEU A 145 -4.87 -0.61 -11.85
C LEU A 145 -3.40 -0.98 -11.64
N LEU A 146 -3.05 -2.22 -11.94
CA LEU A 146 -1.67 -2.71 -11.94
C LEU A 146 -1.17 -2.76 -13.38
N ARG A 147 0.02 -2.23 -13.62
CA ARG A 147 0.70 -2.29 -14.91
C ARG A 147 2.07 -2.93 -14.72
N ASP A 148 2.41 -3.87 -15.59
CA ASP A 148 3.78 -4.37 -15.74
C ASP A 148 4.52 -3.39 -16.65
N THR A 149 5.50 -2.69 -16.08
CA THR A 149 6.34 -1.71 -16.76
C THR A 149 7.75 -2.24 -17.01
N THR A 150 7.97 -3.55 -16.81
CA THR A 150 9.28 -4.18 -16.98
C THR A 150 9.82 -3.91 -18.39
N PRO A 151 11.02 -3.33 -18.51
CA PRO A 151 11.64 -3.10 -19.82
C PRO A 151 11.84 -4.40 -20.59
N PRO A 152 11.68 -4.40 -21.92
CA PRO A 152 11.97 -5.58 -22.73
C PRO A 152 13.44 -5.98 -22.54
N PRO A 153 13.75 -7.30 -22.44
CA PRO A 153 15.11 -7.75 -22.28
C PRO A 153 15.95 -7.27 -23.46
N VAL A 154 17.07 -6.62 -23.17
CA VAL A 154 18.04 -6.21 -24.19
C VAL A 154 18.69 -7.47 -24.74
N GLU A 155 18.53 -7.76 -26.04
CA GLU A 155 19.17 -8.91 -26.68
C GLU A 155 20.70 -8.86 -26.43
N PRO A 156 21.29 -9.81 -25.68
CA PRO A 156 22.71 -9.81 -25.41
C PRO A 156 23.48 -10.13 -26.70
N GLY A 157 24.46 -9.29 -27.04
CA GLY A 157 25.38 -9.54 -28.16
C GLY A 157 25.15 -8.70 -29.42
N LEU A 158 24.15 -7.81 -29.45
CA LEU A 158 24.03 -6.81 -30.53
C LEU A 158 24.52 -5.45 -30.04
N SER A 159 25.58 -4.96 -30.67
CA SER A 159 25.98 -3.56 -30.60
C SER A 159 24.81 -2.64 -31.01
N GLU A 160 24.81 -1.37 -30.58
CA GLU A 160 23.77 -0.42 -31.02
C GLU A 160 23.60 -0.41 -32.54
N ASP A 161 24.69 -0.55 -33.28
CA ASP A 161 24.72 -0.59 -34.74
C ASP A 161 23.99 -1.80 -35.32
N GLU A 162 24.15 -2.98 -34.73
CA GLU A 162 23.45 -4.19 -35.19
C GLU A 162 21.96 -4.15 -34.83
N ARG A 163 21.62 -3.52 -33.69
CA ARG A 163 20.22 -3.29 -33.29
C ARG A 163 19.51 -2.35 -34.26
N ARG A 164 20.20 -1.28 -34.69
CA ARG A 164 19.70 -0.34 -35.71
C ARG A 164 19.57 -1.01 -37.08
N ARG A 165 20.55 -1.81 -37.51
CA ARG A 165 20.49 -2.55 -38.78
C ARG A 165 19.31 -3.54 -38.84
N LYS A 166 19.06 -4.26 -37.74
CA LYS A 166 17.93 -5.21 -37.63
C LYS A 166 16.57 -4.51 -37.64
N ALA A 167 16.51 -3.25 -37.19
CA ALA A 167 15.34 -2.38 -37.32
C ALA A 167 15.25 -1.68 -38.70
N GLY A 168 16.13 -2.00 -39.65
CA GLY A 168 16.14 -1.42 -40.99
C GLY A 168 16.74 -0.01 -41.05
N LEU A 169 17.57 0.39 -40.09
CA LEU A 169 18.24 1.68 -40.01
C LEU A 169 19.76 1.54 -40.20
N THR A 170 20.33 2.38 -41.06
CA THR A 170 21.78 2.59 -41.17
C THR A 170 22.34 3.25 -39.90
N PRO A 171 23.66 3.18 -39.64
CA PRO A 171 24.30 3.87 -38.51
C PRO A 171 24.01 5.38 -38.46
N ASP A 172 23.82 6.01 -39.63
CA ASP A 172 23.46 7.43 -39.80
C ASP A 172 21.95 7.72 -39.67
N GLY A 173 21.13 6.72 -39.32
CA GLY A 173 19.69 6.86 -39.13
C GLY A 173 18.84 6.90 -40.40
N LYS A 174 19.41 6.61 -41.57
CA LYS A 174 18.66 6.45 -42.84
C LYS A 174 18.12 5.03 -42.99
N LEU A 175 16.94 4.86 -43.57
CA LEU A 175 16.38 3.54 -43.89
C LEU A 175 17.31 2.74 -44.81
N LEU A 176 17.55 1.47 -44.49
CA LEU A 176 18.47 0.58 -45.18
C LEU A 176 17.96 0.12 -46.55
N ASP A 177 16.65 -0.03 -46.75
CA ASP A 177 16.13 -0.34 -48.09
C ASP A 177 14.60 -0.07 -48.25
N PRO A 178 14.19 0.98 -48.99
CA PRO A 178 12.77 1.28 -49.20
C PRO A 178 12.08 0.36 -50.23
N LYS A 179 12.79 -0.56 -50.89
CA LYS A 179 12.23 -1.41 -51.95
C LYS A 179 11.75 -2.81 -51.53
N HIS A 180 11.85 -3.17 -50.24
CA HIS A 180 11.56 -4.52 -49.75
C HIS A 180 10.40 -4.59 -48.72
N MET A 181 9.46 -3.64 -48.76
CA MET A 181 8.30 -3.58 -47.86
C MET A 181 6.94 -3.77 -48.58
N GLU A 182 6.80 -4.83 -49.39
CA GLU A 182 5.48 -5.33 -49.83
C GLU A 182 5.14 -6.65 -49.13
#